data_AF-A0A974X797-F1
#
_entry.id   AF-A0A974X797-F1
#
_cell.length_a   1.000
_cell.length_b   1.000
_cell.length_c   1.000
_cell.angle_alpha   90.00
_cell.angle_beta   90.00
_cell.angle_gamma   90.00
#
_symmetry.space_group_name_H-M   'P 1'
#
loop_
_entity.id
_entity.type
_entity.pdbx_description
1 polymer ?
#
loop_
_entity_poly.entity_id
_entity_poly.type
_entity_poly.pdbx_seq_one_letter_code
_entity_poly.pdbx_strand_id
1 'polypeptide(L)'
;MIQQKIQKAKKYIDYNHKQIAFIIPENGKIHILKTTPLLTFIRKKKEELIYKTTRLEQRKSLLGKLIKTNLINKNIYRFGILNRLDYGVSGIIMLAKTTHILHQIIKLHKQQLIKKIYYAQVQGIIKHITIHHSYLNKNPTYKTHKYHQTQAVMLKIKPLVTFTHTHTTLIK
;
A
#
# COMPACT_ATOMS: atom_id res chain seq x y z
N MET A 1 19.25 -26.64 12.38
CA MET A 1 18.31 -25.49 12.44
C MET A 1 18.82 -24.20 11.75
N ILE A 2 20.10 -23.83 11.87
CA ILE A 2 20.69 -22.62 11.23
C ILE A 2 20.72 -22.73 9.70
N GLN A 3 21.17 -23.86 9.16
CA GLN A 3 21.22 -24.16 7.72
C GLN A 3 19.85 -23.99 7.01
N GLN A 4 18.75 -24.46 7.62
CA GLN A 4 17.39 -24.29 7.10
C GLN A 4 16.94 -22.82 7.09
N LYS A 5 17.31 -22.03 8.10
CA LYS A 5 17.02 -20.59 8.15
C LYS A 5 17.78 -19.84 7.03
N ILE A 6 19.04 -20.21 6.79
CA ILE A 6 19.86 -19.66 5.70
C ILE A 6 19.28 -20.03 4.33
N GLN A 7 18.89 -21.28 4.12
CA GLN A 7 18.26 -21.75 2.87
C GLN A 7 16.97 -20.95 2.57
N LYS A 8 16.15 -20.74 3.60
CA LYS A 8 14.90 -19.98 3.48
C LYS A 8 15.16 -18.51 3.16
N ALA A 9 16.17 -17.89 3.78
CA ALA A 9 16.58 -16.51 3.50
C ALA A 9 17.10 -16.35 2.06
N LYS A 10 17.96 -17.26 1.57
CA LYS A 10 18.44 -17.27 0.18
C LYS A 10 17.29 -17.35 -0.81
N LYS A 11 16.32 -18.25 -0.61
CA LYS A 11 15.12 -18.38 -1.45
C LYS A 11 14.29 -17.09 -1.51
N TYR A 12 14.20 -16.32 -0.42
CA TYR A 12 13.50 -15.02 -0.41
C TYR A 12 14.26 -13.92 -1.16
N ILE A 13 15.58 -13.88 -1.00
CA ILE A 13 16.45 -12.95 -1.74
C ILE A 13 16.31 -13.22 -3.24
N ASP A 14 16.43 -14.48 -3.66
CA ASP A 14 16.26 -14.89 -5.06
C ASP A 14 14.88 -14.53 -5.62
N TYR A 15 13.82 -14.69 -4.81
CA TYR A 15 12.47 -14.31 -5.21
C TYR A 15 12.33 -12.80 -5.44
N ASN A 16 12.88 -11.96 -4.55
CA ASN A 16 12.86 -10.51 -4.73
C ASN A 16 13.71 -10.08 -5.93
N HIS A 17 14.89 -10.67 -6.13
CA HIS A 17 15.75 -10.41 -7.29
C HIS A 17 15.04 -10.75 -8.60
N LYS A 18 14.35 -11.89 -8.66
CA LYS A 18 13.51 -12.26 -9.82
C LYS A 18 12.37 -11.27 -10.04
N GLN A 19 11.75 -10.71 -8.99
CA GLN A 19 10.75 -9.66 -9.16
C GLN A 19 11.34 -8.34 -9.67
N ILE A 20 12.54 -7.95 -9.24
CA ILE A 20 13.20 -6.71 -9.67
C ILE A 20 13.56 -6.75 -11.15
N ALA A 21 14.00 -7.91 -11.66
CA ALA A 21 14.44 -8.05 -13.05
C ALA A 21 13.38 -7.60 -14.08
N PHE A 22 12.10 -7.58 -13.71
CA PHE A 22 10.98 -7.16 -14.57
C PHE A 22 10.42 -5.77 -14.22
N ILE A 23 10.94 -5.09 -13.21
CA ILE A 23 10.45 -3.76 -12.81
C ILE A 23 11.29 -2.68 -13.47
N ILE A 24 10.71 -2.05 -14.49
CA ILE A 24 11.30 -0.91 -15.19
C ILE A 24 11.28 0.32 -14.27
N PRO A 25 12.43 0.97 -13.98
CA PRO A 25 12.46 2.22 -13.24
C PRO A 25 11.66 3.32 -13.94
N GLU A 26 10.89 4.10 -13.19
CA GLU A 26 9.97 5.09 -13.74
C GLU A 26 10.31 6.50 -13.25
N ASN A 27 10.15 7.49 -14.13
CA ASN A 27 10.22 8.90 -13.75
C ASN A 27 8.98 9.32 -12.94
N GLY A 28 9.19 10.20 -11.96
CA GLY A 28 8.11 10.90 -11.29
C GLY A 28 8.47 11.37 -9.88
N LYS A 29 7.80 12.45 -9.45
CA LYS A 29 7.95 12.98 -8.10
C LYS A 29 7.28 12.05 -7.07
N ILE A 30 8.06 11.64 -6.07
CA ILE A 30 7.55 10.97 -4.87
C ILE A 30 7.34 12.02 -3.80
N HIS A 31 6.17 11.99 -3.16
CA HIS A 31 5.88 12.91 -2.06
C HIS A 31 6.20 12.23 -0.74
N ILE A 32 7.41 12.46 -0.23
CA ILE A 32 7.83 12.00 1.09
C ILE A 32 7.15 12.89 2.13
N LEU A 33 6.43 12.28 3.06
CA LEU A 33 5.76 12.98 4.16
C LEU A 33 6.68 13.10 5.37
N LYS A 34 7.37 12.01 5.70
CA LYS A 34 8.29 11.93 6.85
C LYS A 34 9.28 10.80 6.65
N THR A 35 10.53 11.03 7.04
CA THR A 35 11.56 10.00 7.12
C THR A 35 12.07 9.93 8.54
N THR A 36 12.21 8.72 9.09
CA THR A 36 12.82 8.44 10.38
C THR A 36 14.03 7.51 10.17
N PRO A 37 14.83 7.20 11.21
CA PRO A 37 15.88 6.20 11.09
C PRO A 37 15.38 4.82 10.65
N LEU A 38 14.12 4.48 10.96
CA LEU A 38 13.56 3.14 10.76
C LEU A 38 12.58 3.05 9.58
N LEU A 39 11.84 4.13 9.32
CA LEU A 39 10.72 4.16 8.39
C LEU A 39 10.77 5.36 7.46
N THR A 40 10.20 5.20 6.26
CA THR A 40 9.87 6.32 5.37
C THR A 40 8.37 6.27 5.08
N PHE A 41 7.70 7.40 5.25
CA PHE A 41 6.29 7.58 4.96
C PHE A 41 6.15 8.41 3.69
N ILE A 42 5.41 7.89 2.73
CA ILE A 42 5.18 8.54 1.44
C ILE A 42 3.69 8.63 1.14
N ARG A 43 3.28 9.64 0.38
CA ARG A 43 1.92 9.76 -0.15
C ARG A 43 1.85 9.13 -1.53
N LYS A 44 1.08 8.04 -1.66
CA LYS A 44 0.69 7.48 -2.96
C LYS A 44 -0.38 8.36 -3.58
N LYS A 45 -0.24 8.68 -4.87
CA LYS A 45 -1.26 9.43 -5.62
C LYS A 45 -2.42 8.52 -6.03
N LYS A 46 -3.55 9.14 -6.39
CA LYS A 46 -4.64 8.46 -7.11
C LYS A 46 -4.09 7.93 -8.45
N GLU A 47 -4.68 6.87 -8.99
CA GLU A 47 -4.34 6.30 -10.31
C GLU A 47 -2.89 5.80 -10.47
N GLU A 48 -2.19 5.62 -9.35
CA GLU A 48 -0.87 5.00 -9.29
C GLU A 48 -0.99 3.60 -8.70
N LEU A 49 -0.44 2.59 -9.37
CA LEU A 49 -0.33 1.25 -8.83
C LEU A 49 0.82 1.17 -7.83
N ILE A 50 0.73 0.29 -6.84
CA ILE A 50 1.93 -0.04 -6.05
C ILE A 50 2.89 -0.87 -6.91
N TYR A 51 2.39 -2.00 -7.43
CA TYR A 51 3.11 -2.94 -8.28
C TYR A 51 2.42 -3.03 -9.64
N LYS A 52 3.19 -3.15 -10.72
CA LYS A 52 2.64 -3.55 -12.02
C LYS A 52 2.17 -5.01 -11.94
N THR A 53 1.11 -5.31 -12.68
CA THR A 53 0.66 -6.67 -12.94
C THR A 53 0.62 -6.86 -14.46
N THR A 54 0.64 -8.11 -14.93
CA THR A 54 0.64 -8.45 -16.37
C THR A 54 -0.48 -7.79 -17.17
N ARG A 55 -1.60 -7.43 -16.52
CA ARG A 55 -2.74 -6.78 -17.17
C ARG A 55 -2.70 -5.26 -17.17
N LEU A 56 -1.82 -4.66 -16.38
CA LEU A 56 -1.76 -3.22 -16.15
C LEU A 56 -0.33 -2.68 -16.33
N GLU A 57 0.50 -3.34 -17.14
CA GLU A 57 1.92 -3.02 -17.33
C GLU A 57 2.14 -1.60 -17.87
N GLN A 58 1.18 -1.09 -18.64
CA GLN A 58 1.20 0.27 -19.20
C GLN A 58 0.97 1.36 -18.13
N ARG A 59 0.44 1.01 -16.95
CA ARG A 59 0.13 2.00 -15.90
C ARG A 59 1.37 2.34 -15.09
N LYS A 60 1.46 3.60 -14.65
CA LYS A 60 2.53 4.06 -13.76
C LYS A 60 2.50 3.32 -12.42
N SER A 61 3.67 2.96 -11.92
CA SER A 61 3.83 2.28 -10.64
C SER A 61 4.68 3.09 -9.66
N LEU A 62 4.25 3.10 -8.40
CA LEU A 62 4.99 3.70 -7.30
C LEU A 62 6.33 2.98 -7.12
N LEU A 63 6.36 1.67 -7.28
CA LEU A 63 7.59 0.88 -7.14
C LEU A 63 8.64 1.25 -8.19
N GLY A 64 8.26 1.45 -9.46
CA GLY A 64 9.20 1.90 -10.49
C GLY A 64 9.88 3.23 -10.12
N LYS A 65 9.12 4.17 -9.54
CA LYS A 65 9.66 5.46 -9.05
C LYS A 65 10.54 5.28 -7.82
N LEU A 66 10.15 4.40 -6.89
CA LEU A 66 10.91 4.11 -5.68
C LEU A 66 12.27 3.48 -5.98
N ILE A 67 12.31 2.57 -6.98
CA ILE A 67 13.57 2.02 -7.50
C ILE A 67 14.45 3.13 -8.06
N LYS A 68 13.87 4.00 -8.91
CA LYS A 68 14.63 5.07 -9.56
C LYS A 68 15.23 6.07 -8.57
N THR A 69 14.52 6.35 -7.48
CA THR A 69 14.94 7.29 -6.43
C THR A 69 15.77 6.66 -5.31
N ASN A 70 16.05 5.36 -5.40
CA ASN A 70 16.79 4.60 -4.39
C ASN A 70 16.19 4.70 -2.97
N LEU A 71 14.86 4.89 -2.87
CA LEU A 71 14.14 5.02 -1.59
C LEU A 71 13.78 3.68 -0.94
N ILE A 72 14.06 2.58 -1.63
CA ILE A 72 13.77 1.22 -1.18
C ILE A 72 15.03 0.38 -1.14
N ASN A 73 15.05 -0.61 -0.25
CA ASN A 73 16.11 -1.59 -0.19
C ASN A 73 15.66 -2.86 -0.93
N LYS A 74 16.38 -3.16 -2.03
CA LYS A 74 16.12 -4.30 -2.92
C LYS A 74 16.23 -5.67 -2.23
N ASN A 75 16.99 -5.74 -1.13
CA ASN A 75 17.25 -6.97 -0.40
C ASN A 75 16.16 -7.29 0.64
N ILE A 76 15.23 -6.36 0.88
CA ILE A 76 14.12 -6.54 1.81
C ILE A 76 12.92 -7.15 1.07
N TYR A 77 12.23 -8.09 1.71
CA TYR A 77 10.96 -8.62 1.20
C TYR A 77 9.99 -7.50 0.81
N ARG A 78 9.46 -7.59 -0.42
CA ARG A 78 8.57 -6.56 -1.01
C ARG A 78 9.18 -5.15 -0.98
N PHE A 79 10.51 -5.05 -1.00
CA PHE A 79 11.25 -3.79 -1.02
C PHE A 79 11.01 -2.91 0.20
N GLY A 80 10.62 -3.51 1.32
CA GLY A 80 10.28 -2.76 2.54
C GLY A 80 8.86 -2.19 2.54
N ILE A 81 8.06 -2.37 1.50
CA ILE A 81 6.68 -1.86 1.45
C ILE A 81 5.79 -2.65 2.43
N LEU A 82 5.27 -1.94 3.44
CA LEU A 82 4.52 -2.54 4.56
C LEU A 82 3.02 -2.66 4.29
N ASN A 83 2.46 -1.76 3.48
CA ASN A 83 1.05 -1.75 3.14
C ASN A 83 0.85 -1.45 1.65
N ARG A 84 -0.29 -1.90 1.12
CA ARG A 84 -0.75 -1.58 -0.24
C ARG A 84 -2.03 -0.76 -0.16
N LEU A 85 -2.22 0.09 -1.16
CA LEU A 85 -3.47 0.81 -1.42
C LEU A 85 -3.91 0.45 -2.84
N ASP A 86 -5.21 0.28 -3.04
CA ASP A 86 -5.75 -0.12 -4.34
C ASP A 86 -5.57 0.98 -5.40
N TYR A 87 -5.76 0.57 -6.66
CA TYR A 87 -5.79 1.52 -7.78
C TYR A 87 -6.96 2.49 -7.59
N GLY A 88 -6.70 3.79 -7.68
CA GLY A 88 -7.72 4.82 -7.44
C GLY A 88 -7.84 5.26 -5.97
N VAL A 89 -7.17 4.60 -5.02
CA VAL A 89 -7.08 5.06 -3.63
C VAL A 89 -5.80 5.87 -3.45
N SER A 90 -5.89 7.05 -2.83
CA SER A 90 -4.72 7.83 -2.41
C SER A 90 -4.50 7.69 -0.91
N GLY A 91 -3.26 7.85 -0.44
CA GLY A 91 -3.00 7.74 1.00
C GLY A 91 -1.54 7.47 1.34
N ILE A 92 -1.32 7.07 2.59
CA ILE A 92 0.02 6.88 3.15
C ILE A 92 0.50 5.45 2.92
N ILE A 93 1.71 5.33 2.40
CA ILE A 93 2.46 4.07 2.32
C ILE A 93 3.66 4.16 3.27
N MET A 94 3.86 3.10 4.03
CA MET A 94 4.99 2.93 4.93
C MET A 94 6.05 2.04 4.28
N LEU A 95 7.30 2.49 4.35
CA LEU A 95 8.47 1.75 3.90
C LEU A 95 9.38 1.46 5.08
N ALA A 96 9.71 0.19 5.31
CA ALA A 96 10.72 -0.25 6.25
C ALA A 96 12.12 -0.13 5.63
N LYS A 97 13.06 0.46 6.38
CA LYS A 97 14.46 0.59 5.94
C LYS A 97 15.29 -0.67 6.13
N THR A 98 14.86 -1.58 7.00
CA THR A 98 15.54 -2.86 7.29
C THR A 98 14.56 -4.02 7.41
N THR A 99 15.05 -5.25 7.16
CA THR A 99 14.27 -6.49 7.31
C THR A 99 13.78 -6.69 8.75
N HIS A 100 14.58 -6.28 9.73
CA HIS A 100 14.20 -6.35 11.14
C HIS A 100 12.94 -5.51 11.43
N ILE A 101 12.94 -4.23 11.00
CA ILE A 101 11.79 -3.34 11.16
C ILE A 101 10.58 -3.85 10.39
N LEU A 102 10.78 -4.38 9.16
CA LEU A 102 9.69 -4.99 8.40
C LEU A 102 8.97 -6.08 9.21
N HIS A 103 9.72 -7.00 9.80
CA HIS A 103 9.15 -8.09 10.59
C HIS A 103 8.46 -7.62 11.87
N GLN A 104 9.03 -6.63 12.56
CA GLN A 104 8.40 -6.03 13.73
C GLN A 104 7.05 -5.39 13.38
N ILE A 105 7.01 -4.58 12.32
CA ILE A 105 5.76 -3.94 11.88
C ILE A 105 4.73 -4.97 11.43
N ILE A 106 5.14 -6.04 10.74
CA ILE A 106 4.23 -7.16 10.38
C ILE A 106 3.64 -7.80 11.65
N LYS A 107 4.44 -8.00 12.70
CA LYS A 107 3.95 -8.52 13.99
C LYS A 107 2.93 -7.57 14.63
N LEU A 108 3.22 -6.27 14.67
CA LEU A 108 2.30 -5.25 15.19
C LEU A 108 0.99 -5.17 14.38
N HIS A 109 1.05 -5.38 13.06
CA HIS A 109 -0.15 -5.51 12.22
C HIS A 109 -0.99 -6.73 12.59
N LYS A 110 -0.37 -7.89 12.82
CA LYS A 110 -1.08 -9.11 13.26
C LYS A 110 -1.72 -8.94 14.64
N GLN A 111 -1.07 -8.18 15.52
CA GLN A 111 -1.58 -7.83 16.84
C GLN A 111 -2.58 -6.66 16.81
N GLN A 112 -2.91 -6.11 15.63
CA GLN A 112 -3.85 -4.99 15.44
C GLN A 112 -3.50 -3.70 16.22
N LEU A 113 -2.22 -3.53 16.57
CA LEU A 113 -1.70 -2.36 17.29
C LEU A 113 -1.51 -1.14 16.37
N ILE A 114 -1.34 -1.39 15.07
CA ILE A 114 -1.25 -0.31 14.08
C ILE A 114 -2.65 -0.01 13.53
N LYS A 115 -3.14 1.21 13.80
CA LYS A 115 -4.41 1.70 13.26
C LYS A 115 -4.19 2.37 11.90
N LYS A 116 -5.08 2.09 10.95
CA LYS A 116 -5.14 2.73 9.62
C LYS A 116 -6.47 3.44 9.50
N ILE A 117 -6.44 4.76 9.33
CA ILE A 117 -7.63 5.60 9.26
C ILE A 117 -7.77 6.07 7.81
N TYR A 118 -8.97 5.91 7.26
CA TYR A 118 -9.30 6.30 5.89
C TYR A 118 -10.43 7.30 5.92
N TYR A 119 -10.32 8.32 5.06
CA TYR A 119 -11.42 9.23 4.77
C TYR A 119 -12.01 8.83 3.42
N ALA A 120 -13.34 8.73 3.36
CA ALA A 120 -14.07 8.36 2.17
C ALA A 120 -15.34 9.19 2.08
N GLN A 121 -15.71 9.55 0.85
CA GLN A 121 -17.03 10.07 0.54
C GLN A 121 -17.90 8.91 0.06
N VAL A 122 -19.09 8.80 0.62
CA VAL A 122 -20.06 7.75 0.27
C VAL A 122 -21.32 8.36 -0.32
N GLN A 123 -22.07 7.57 -1.08
CA GLN A 123 -23.37 7.96 -1.61
C GLN A 123 -24.48 7.62 -0.59
N GLY A 124 -25.36 8.59 -0.32
CA GLY A 124 -26.49 8.44 0.61
C GLY A 124 -26.26 9.12 1.97
N ILE A 125 -27.22 8.96 2.88
CA ILE A 125 -27.18 9.52 4.23
C ILE A 125 -26.83 8.39 5.21
N ILE A 126 -25.75 8.58 5.99
CA ILE A 126 -25.37 7.63 7.04
C ILE A 126 -26.26 7.90 8.26
N LYS A 127 -27.20 6.99 8.56
CA LYS A 127 -28.06 7.08 9.75
C LYS A 127 -27.42 6.47 10.99
N HIS A 128 -26.62 5.41 10.81
CA HIS A 128 -25.96 4.68 11.90
C HIS A 128 -24.56 4.24 11.47
N ILE A 129 -23.63 4.23 12.42
CA ILE A 129 -22.28 3.70 12.24
C ILE A 129 -22.21 2.31 12.83
N THR A 130 -21.91 1.31 12.00
CA THR A 130 -21.82 -0.09 12.42
C THR A 130 -20.46 -0.66 12.04
N ILE A 131 -19.86 -1.46 12.93
CA ILE A 131 -18.64 -2.20 12.61
C ILE A 131 -19.02 -3.54 11.98
N HIS A 132 -18.69 -3.71 10.71
CA HIS A 132 -18.96 -4.95 10.00
C HIS A 132 -17.80 -5.94 10.17
N HIS A 133 -18.07 -7.07 10.83
CA HIS A 133 -17.12 -8.17 10.96
C HIS A 133 -17.52 -9.28 9.98
N SER A 134 -16.89 -9.31 8.81
CA SER A 134 -17.12 -10.38 7.83
C SER A 134 -15.85 -10.79 7.10
N TYR A 135 -15.86 -12.03 6.63
CA TYR A 135 -14.84 -12.52 5.71
C TYR A 135 -15.14 -12.01 4.29
N LEU A 136 -14.13 -11.46 3.63
CA LEU A 136 -14.20 -11.09 2.23
C LEU A 136 -13.76 -12.28 1.38
N ASN A 137 -14.71 -12.91 0.70
CA ASN A 137 -14.42 -13.96 -0.27
C ASN A 137 -14.30 -13.37 -1.67
N LYS A 138 -13.44 -13.98 -2.49
CA LYS A 138 -13.40 -13.63 -3.92
C LYS A 138 -14.74 -14.00 -4.52
N ASN A 139 -15.41 -13.04 -5.16
CA ASN A 139 -16.66 -13.33 -5.85
C ASN A 139 -16.39 -14.35 -6.98
N PRO A 140 -17.02 -15.53 -6.96
CA PRO A 140 -16.78 -16.59 -7.95
C PRO A 140 -17.18 -16.17 -9.38
N THR A 141 -18.11 -15.22 -9.53
CA THR A 141 -18.60 -14.78 -10.84
C THR A 141 -17.78 -13.65 -11.46
N TYR A 142 -16.89 -12.99 -10.70
CA TYR A 142 -16.01 -11.95 -11.24
C TYR A 142 -14.91 -12.58 -12.13
N LYS A 143 -15.25 -12.83 -13.39
CA LYS A 143 -14.25 -12.80 -14.49
C LYS A 143 -13.75 -11.36 -14.52
N THR A 144 -12.45 -11.16 -14.32
CA THR A 144 -11.81 -9.83 -14.34
C THR A 144 -12.23 -9.01 -15.56
N HIS A 145 -13.18 -8.09 -15.37
CA HIS A 145 -13.65 -7.20 -16.42
C HIS A 145 -12.54 -6.20 -16.77
N LYS A 146 -12.23 -6.07 -18.06
CA LYS A 146 -11.36 -5.02 -18.60
C LYS A 146 -12.03 -3.68 -18.29
N TYR A 147 -11.39 -2.84 -17.48
CA TYR A 147 -11.88 -1.49 -17.22
C TYR A 147 -11.76 -0.66 -18.50
N HIS A 148 -12.89 -0.34 -19.12
CA HIS A 148 -12.98 0.78 -20.05
C HIS A 148 -13.00 2.07 -19.23
N GLN A 149 -12.13 3.01 -19.62
CA GLN A 149 -11.95 4.29 -18.95
C GLN A 149 -13.25 5.10 -19.07
N THR A 150 -14.03 5.17 -17.99
CA THR A 150 -15.27 5.95 -17.95
C THR A 150 -14.91 7.42 -17.74
N GLN A 151 -15.39 8.28 -18.66
CA GLN A 151 -15.22 9.72 -18.59
C GLN A 151 -15.84 10.27 -17.30
N ALA A 152 -15.17 11.26 -16.68
CA ALA A 152 -15.62 11.87 -15.44
C ALA A 152 -16.93 12.63 -15.65
N VAL A 153 -18.03 12.12 -15.11
CA VAL A 153 -19.27 12.90 -14.97
C VAL A 153 -19.13 13.77 -13.72
N MET A 154 -19.01 15.08 -13.91
CA MET A 154 -19.09 16.05 -12.82
C MET A 154 -20.53 16.11 -12.29
N LEU A 155 -20.80 15.40 -11.19
CA LEU A 155 -21.97 15.69 -10.38
C LEU A 155 -21.60 16.77 -9.35
N LYS A 156 -22.28 17.92 -9.42
CA LYS A 156 -22.24 18.98 -8.40
C LYS A 156 -22.76 18.39 -7.09
N ILE A 157 -21.87 17.99 -6.19
CA ILE A 157 -22.23 17.53 -4.84
C ILE A 157 -21.92 18.66 -3.87
N LYS A 158 -22.95 19.12 -3.12
CA LYS A 158 -22.76 20.06 -2.01
C LYS A 158 -21.90 19.39 -0.92
N PRO A 159 -20.88 20.06 -0.36
CA PRO A 159 -20.03 19.45 0.66
C PRO A 159 -20.84 19.28 1.95
N LEU A 160 -20.94 18.04 2.45
CA LEU A 160 -21.57 17.76 3.72
C LEU A 160 -20.57 17.07 4.66
N VAL A 161 -20.18 17.85 5.67
CA VAL A 161 -19.56 17.56 6.97
C VAL A 161 -18.34 16.63 6.99
N THR A 162 -17.22 17.21 7.42
CA THR A 162 -15.98 16.50 7.77
C THR A 162 -16.05 16.17 9.26
N PHE A 163 -15.98 14.88 9.64
CA PHE A 163 -15.78 14.49 11.04
C PHE A 163 -14.31 14.14 11.27
N THR A 164 -13.64 14.91 12.12
CA THR A 164 -12.33 14.60 12.69
C THR A 164 -12.51 13.93 14.04
N HIS A 165 -12.13 12.66 14.16
CA HIS A 165 -11.87 12.04 15.45
C HIS A 165 -10.37 11.79 15.61
N THR A 166 -9.70 12.68 16.34
CA THR A 166 -8.36 12.45 16.90
C THR A 166 -8.50 11.71 18.22
N HIS A 167 -8.22 10.40 18.22
CA HIS A 167 -7.86 9.72 19.46
C HIS A 167 -6.34 9.74 19.60
N THR A 168 -5.85 10.61 20.47
CA THR A 168 -4.46 10.60 20.95
C THR A 168 -4.41 9.69 22.16
N THR A 169 -3.97 8.45 21.98
CA THR A 169 -3.55 7.63 23.13
C THR A 169 -2.04 7.67 23.21
N LEU A 170 -1.54 8.53 24.09
CA LEU A 170 -0.15 8.59 24.50
C LEU A 170 0.06 7.43 25.49
N ILE A 171 0.76 6.38 25.06
CA ILE A 171 1.16 5.31 25.97
C ILE A 171 2.53 5.74 26.54
N LYS A 172 2.53 6.02 27.85
CA LYS A 172 3.73 6.22 28.67
C LYS A 172 4.46 4.90 28.88
#